data_AF-A0A165VYV9-F1
#
_entry.id   AF-A0A165VYV9-F1
#
_cell.length_a   1.000
_cell.length_b   1.000
_cell.length_c   1.000
_cell.angle_alpha   90.00
_cell.angle_beta   90.00
_cell.angle_gamma   90.00
#
_symmetry.space_group_name_H-M   'P 1'
#
loop_
_entity.id
_entity.type
_entity.pdbx_description
1 polymer ?
#
loop_
_entity_poly.entity_id
_entity_poly.type
_entity_poly.pdbx_seq_one_letter_code
_entity_poly.pdbx_strand_id
1 'polypeptide(L)'
;MPLELTPAQKHLYATETGVNFRLIAKLVATRSSRILTSDDLVSSELQVELAEYSQFVELSYDVIPVETVYRKFDILTRPGFPFENSDAIRESKLLKSFHGKVADLHALTAYRPSRKQLVLAISGTRNARQVFYDLRAIMTCYPRSKGCKVHTGFWELYRGIKESATKNIRDGIHQLSEDIREIVITGHSMGGAIGSLLALDLLLDQDEALLGRSLKLVFFGAPRVGNAHLVELWHDVSQRHRREHGADSLHEYFVKGYNDGVPSLPPHKLGYRHLTKQPLYFARGQLYYIPPSECEHGFFDIHLDTDSMVQALYPKGGHNYYSDRDSERFARRSAWLAENMDVHPDWEKRYYKAIIDPEQAWQRKTASSKPKHI
;
A
#
# COMPACT_ATOMS: atom_id res chain seq x y z
N MET A 1 -7.18 28.56 5.44
CA MET A 1 -5.91 29.05 6.01
C MET A 1 -4.75 28.29 5.39
N PRO A 2 -3.59 28.92 5.13
CA PRO A 2 -2.41 28.20 4.68
C PRO A 2 -2.02 27.13 5.71
N LEU A 3 -1.62 25.95 5.24
CA LEU A 3 -1.21 24.85 6.10
C LEU A 3 0.06 25.23 6.88
N GLU A 4 -0.07 25.46 8.18
CA GLU A 4 1.08 25.71 9.05
C GLU A 4 1.78 24.40 9.41
N LEU A 5 3.01 24.26 8.92
CA LEU A 5 3.84 23.10 9.22
C LEU A 5 4.67 23.36 10.47
N THR A 6 4.72 22.35 11.35
CA THR A 6 5.71 22.33 12.43
C THR A 6 7.12 22.40 11.84
N PRO A 7 8.11 22.88 12.61
CA PRO A 7 9.50 22.79 12.17
C PRO A 7 9.84 21.37 11.73
N ALA A 8 9.43 20.35 12.52
CA ALA A 8 9.53 18.89 12.28
C ALA A 8 9.09 18.47 10.86
N GLN A 9 7.94 18.96 10.43
CA GLN A 9 7.39 18.68 9.11
C GLN A 9 8.12 19.46 8.00
N LYS A 10 8.55 20.70 8.26
CA LYS A 10 9.24 21.52 7.25
C LYS A 10 10.52 20.85 6.73
N HIS A 11 11.35 20.30 7.63
CA HIS A 11 12.56 19.60 7.18
C HIS A 11 12.26 18.26 6.56
N LEU A 12 11.34 17.47 7.12
CA LEU A 12 10.90 16.21 6.50
C LEU A 12 10.62 16.44 5.02
N TYR A 13 9.78 17.42 4.70
CA TYR A 13 9.43 17.79 3.33
C TYR A 13 10.55 18.44 2.52
N ALA A 14 11.53 19.08 3.17
CA ALA A 14 12.71 19.62 2.50
C ALA A 14 13.75 18.54 2.17
N THR A 15 13.71 17.41 2.88
CA THR A 15 14.64 16.28 2.70
C THR A 15 14.06 15.13 1.87
N GLU A 16 12.82 15.25 1.38
CA GLU A 16 12.24 14.26 0.49
C GLU A 16 13.04 14.16 -0.81
N THR A 17 13.41 12.94 -1.14
CA THR A 17 14.06 12.54 -2.40
C THR A 17 13.14 11.65 -3.22
N GLY A 18 12.18 10.98 -2.57
CA GLY A 18 11.18 10.13 -3.21
C GLY A 18 10.09 10.92 -3.93
N VAL A 19 9.60 10.36 -5.04
CA VAL A 19 8.53 10.98 -5.81
C VAL A 19 7.18 10.74 -5.13
N ASN A 20 6.58 11.81 -4.61
CA ASN A 20 5.31 11.76 -3.90
C ASN A 20 4.06 12.01 -4.77
N PHE A 21 4.23 12.21 -6.08
CA PHE A 21 3.14 12.42 -7.05
C PHE A 21 2.18 13.59 -6.76
N ARG A 22 2.51 14.50 -5.84
CA ARG A 22 1.68 15.68 -5.49
C ARG A 22 1.41 16.60 -6.67
N LEU A 23 2.39 16.80 -7.55
CA LEU A 23 2.19 17.61 -8.76
C LEU A 23 1.23 16.91 -9.74
N ILE A 24 1.38 15.60 -9.91
CA ILE A 24 0.47 14.80 -10.73
C ILE A 24 -0.94 14.89 -10.17
N ALA A 25 -1.13 14.74 -8.86
CA ALA A 25 -2.44 14.89 -8.21
C ALA A 25 -3.11 16.22 -8.60
N LYS A 26 -2.38 17.34 -8.50
CA LYS A 26 -2.89 18.66 -8.90
C LYS A 26 -3.29 18.75 -10.38
N LEU A 27 -2.65 17.98 -11.26
CA LEU A 27 -2.88 18.04 -12.70
C LEU A 27 -4.00 17.11 -13.17
N VAL A 28 -4.14 15.93 -12.57
CA VAL A 28 -5.00 14.86 -13.11
C VAL A 28 -6.10 14.40 -12.16
N ALA A 29 -5.98 14.66 -10.85
CA ALA A 29 -7.01 14.31 -9.90
C ALA A 29 -8.16 15.32 -9.95
N THR A 30 -9.39 14.83 -9.93
CA THR A 30 -10.58 15.67 -9.80
C THR A 30 -10.95 15.81 -8.33
N ARG A 31 -11.52 16.98 -8.00
CA ARG A 31 -12.10 17.26 -6.68
C ARG A 31 -13.57 16.88 -6.67
N SER A 32 -14.01 16.16 -5.64
CA SER A 32 -15.42 15.85 -5.40
C SER A 32 -16.12 17.06 -4.78
N SER A 33 -17.42 17.21 -5.06
CA SER A 33 -18.29 18.16 -4.35
C SER A 33 -18.74 17.62 -2.99
N ARG A 34 -18.60 16.30 -2.74
CA ARG A 34 -18.86 15.70 -1.43
C ARG A 34 -17.79 16.12 -0.43
N ILE A 35 -18.25 16.71 0.67
CA ILE A 35 -17.43 16.99 1.86
C ILE A 35 -17.52 15.77 2.77
N LEU A 36 -16.39 15.18 3.16
CA LEU A 36 -16.36 14.08 4.11
C LEU A 36 -16.43 14.62 5.54
N THR A 37 -17.11 13.87 6.40
CA THR A 37 -17.50 14.24 7.76
C THR A 37 -17.18 13.12 8.75
N SER A 38 -17.49 13.31 10.03
CA SER A 38 -17.38 12.28 11.07
C SER A 38 -18.17 11.01 10.74
N ASP A 39 -19.32 11.13 10.07
CA ASP A 39 -20.13 9.99 9.63
C ASP A 39 -19.44 9.10 8.58
N ASP A 40 -18.46 9.65 7.86
CA ASP A 40 -17.70 8.91 6.87
C ASP A 40 -16.47 8.21 7.48
N LEU A 41 -16.18 8.41 8.78
CA LEU A 41 -14.98 7.82 9.41
C LEU A 41 -15.03 6.29 9.40
N VAL A 42 -13.90 5.71 9.03
CA VAL A 42 -13.64 4.28 9.23
C VAL A 42 -13.38 4.03 10.71
N SER A 43 -13.83 2.90 11.23
CA SER A 43 -13.61 2.55 12.64
C SER A 43 -12.12 2.47 12.99
N SER A 44 -11.79 2.77 14.25
CA SER A 44 -10.42 2.67 14.77
C SER A 44 -9.83 1.28 14.58
N GLU A 45 -10.65 0.23 14.76
CA GLU A 45 -10.23 -1.16 14.67
C GLU A 45 -9.81 -1.51 13.25
N LEU A 46 -10.62 -1.10 12.26
CA LEU A 46 -10.30 -1.34 10.86
C LEU A 46 -9.10 -0.49 10.42
N GLN A 47 -8.98 0.76 10.87
CA GLN A 47 -7.80 1.56 10.54
C GLN A 47 -6.50 0.94 11.09
N VAL A 48 -6.51 0.44 12.32
CA VAL A 48 -5.38 -0.28 12.91
C VAL A 48 -5.08 -1.56 12.13
N GLU A 49 -6.10 -2.34 11.77
CA GLU A 49 -5.94 -3.55 10.94
C GLU A 49 -5.30 -3.22 9.58
N LEU A 50 -5.77 -2.19 8.88
CA LEU A 50 -5.19 -1.81 7.60
C LEU A 50 -3.72 -1.35 7.74
N ALA A 51 -3.37 -0.67 8.84
CA ALA A 51 -1.99 -0.28 9.12
C ALA A 51 -1.04 -1.48 9.32
N GLU A 52 -1.53 -2.61 9.84
CA GLU A 52 -0.74 -3.85 9.94
C GLU A 52 -0.28 -4.33 8.55
N TYR A 53 -1.13 -4.21 7.52
CA TYR A 53 -0.77 -4.64 6.16
C TYR A 53 0.26 -3.73 5.48
N SER A 54 0.33 -2.45 5.86
CA SER A 54 1.39 -1.55 5.38
C SER A 54 2.79 -2.03 5.78
N GLN A 55 2.92 -2.79 6.87
CA GLN A 55 4.19 -3.39 7.29
C GLN A 55 4.66 -4.46 6.28
N PHE A 56 3.76 -5.34 5.83
CA PHE A 56 4.07 -6.34 4.80
C PHE A 56 4.35 -5.70 3.44
N VAL A 57 3.69 -4.58 3.13
CA VAL A 57 4.00 -3.78 1.94
C VAL A 57 5.43 -3.26 1.99
N GLU A 58 5.86 -2.65 3.10
CA GLU A 58 7.25 -2.18 3.25
C GLU A 58 8.26 -3.32 3.07
N LEU A 59 7.98 -4.47 3.69
CA LEU A 59 8.80 -5.66 3.57
C LEU A 59 8.85 -6.19 2.12
N SER A 60 7.75 -6.09 1.38
CA SER A 60 7.68 -6.51 -0.03
C SER A 60 8.61 -5.71 -0.94
N TYR A 61 9.13 -4.56 -0.54
CA TYR A 61 10.13 -3.85 -1.34
C TYR A 61 11.52 -4.49 -1.32
N ASP A 62 11.77 -5.49 -0.47
CA ASP A 62 13.03 -6.26 -0.38
C ASP A 62 14.29 -5.37 -0.34
N VAL A 63 14.28 -4.34 0.52
CA VAL A 63 15.43 -3.43 0.67
C VAL A 63 16.55 -4.13 1.44
N ILE A 64 16.19 -4.82 2.51
CA ILE A 64 17.00 -5.87 3.14
C ILE A 64 16.34 -7.18 2.72
N PRO A 65 17.09 -8.20 2.27
CA PRO A 65 16.54 -9.50 1.91
C PRO A 65 15.56 -9.99 2.99
N VAL A 66 14.32 -10.31 2.61
CA VAL A 66 13.25 -10.63 3.57
C VAL A 66 13.67 -11.71 4.57
N GLU A 67 14.37 -12.76 4.13
CA GLU A 67 14.89 -13.82 5.01
C GLU A 67 15.84 -13.27 6.08
N THR A 68 16.66 -12.29 5.70
CA THR A 68 17.56 -11.59 6.63
C THR A 68 16.77 -10.74 7.63
N VAL A 69 15.67 -10.12 7.19
CA VAL A 69 14.78 -9.38 8.10
C VAL A 69 14.21 -10.30 9.17
N TYR A 70 13.63 -11.45 8.81
CA TYR A 70 13.11 -12.40 9.79
C TYR A 70 14.21 -12.98 10.70
N ARG A 71 15.41 -13.27 10.16
CA ARG A 71 16.53 -13.79 10.96
C ARG A 71 17.07 -12.77 11.97
N LYS A 72 17.06 -11.48 11.63
CA LYS A 72 17.63 -10.39 12.45
C LYS A 72 16.57 -9.46 13.03
N PHE A 73 15.34 -9.94 13.16
CA PHE A 73 14.19 -9.09 13.47
C PHE A 73 14.33 -8.34 14.80
N ASP A 74 14.89 -8.98 15.83
CA ASP A 74 15.13 -8.35 17.14
C ASP A 74 16.12 -7.18 17.11
N ILE A 75 17.02 -7.15 16.12
CA ILE A 75 17.92 -6.02 15.90
C ILE A 75 17.18 -4.91 15.13
N LEU A 76 16.48 -5.30 14.08
CA LEU A 76 15.84 -4.38 13.14
C LEU A 76 14.59 -3.68 13.70
N THR A 77 14.11 -4.14 14.85
CA THR A 77 12.95 -3.59 15.58
C THR A 77 13.33 -2.71 16.77
N ARG A 78 14.63 -2.48 17.01
CA ARG A 78 15.08 -1.59 18.09
C ARG A 78 14.61 -0.14 17.84
N PRO A 79 14.52 0.69 18.89
CA PRO A 79 14.18 2.09 18.71
C PRO A 79 15.08 2.80 17.70
N GLY A 80 14.49 3.50 16.73
CA GLY A 80 15.20 4.15 15.65
C GLY A 80 15.54 3.27 14.45
N PHE A 81 15.25 1.96 14.47
CA PHE A 81 15.50 1.06 13.33
C PHE A 81 14.28 1.01 12.40
N PRO A 82 14.42 0.50 11.16
CA PRO A 82 13.32 0.55 10.18
C PRO A 82 12.07 -0.22 10.57
N PHE A 83 12.16 -1.26 11.41
CA PHE A 83 11.04 -2.12 11.79
C PHE A 83 10.56 -1.90 13.23
N GLU A 84 10.90 -0.77 13.87
CA GLU A 84 10.54 -0.44 15.26
C GLU A 84 9.05 -0.67 15.60
N ASN A 85 8.15 -0.35 14.68
CA ASN A 85 6.69 -0.47 14.86
C ASN A 85 6.07 -1.52 13.92
N SER A 86 6.74 -2.65 13.74
CA SER A 86 6.35 -3.71 12.79
C SER A 86 5.89 -5.00 13.46
N ASP A 87 5.00 -4.88 14.46
CA ASP A 87 4.51 -6.01 15.26
C ASP A 87 3.78 -7.08 14.43
N ALA A 88 3.07 -6.71 13.37
CA ALA A 88 2.39 -7.68 12.51
C ALA A 88 3.37 -8.58 11.76
N ILE A 89 4.56 -8.07 11.43
CA ILE A 89 5.66 -8.90 10.90
C ILE A 89 6.24 -9.77 12.01
N ARG A 90 6.44 -9.24 13.23
CA ARG A 90 6.93 -9.99 14.40
C ARG A 90 6.11 -11.24 14.66
N GLU A 91 4.80 -11.10 14.60
CA GLU A 91 3.83 -12.16 14.87
C GLU A 91 3.59 -13.09 13.68
N SER A 92 4.31 -12.90 12.57
CA SER A 92 4.15 -13.68 11.36
C SER A 92 5.30 -14.65 11.13
N LYS A 93 5.08 -15.62 10.25
CA LYS A 93 6.07 -16.57 9.75
C LYS A 93 6.25 -16.35 8.26
N LEU A 94 7.47 -16.07 7.81
CA LEU A 94 7.79 -16.08 6.39
C LEU A 94 7.57 -17.49 5.83
N LEU A 95 6.82 -17.59 4.74
CA LEU A 95 6.70 -18.84 3.98
C LEU A 95 7.61 -18.81 2.76
N LYS A 96 7.53 -17.74 1.96
CA LYS A 96 8.35 -17.59 0.76
C LYS A 96 8.57 -16.14 0.37
N SER A 97 9.78 -15.80 -0.05
CA SER A 97 10.08 -14.66 -0.93
C SER A 97 10.34 -15.16 -2.36
N PHE A 98 9.83 -14.43 -3.36
CA PHE A 98 9.96 -14.79 -4.77
C PHE A 98 9.85 -13.58 -5.68
N HIS A 99 10.31 -13.74 -6.92
CA HIS A 99 10.33 -12.69 -7.94
C HIS A 99 9.55 -13.14 -9.18
N GLY A 100 8.84 -12.19 -9.80
CA GLY A 100 8.21 -12.38 -11.10
C GLY A 100 9.23 -12.39 -12.23
N LYS A 101 8.88 -13.05 -13.34
CA LYS A 101 9.73 -13.15 -14.54
C LYS A 101 9.91 -11.83 -15.31
N VAL A 102 9.17 -10.79 -14.93
CA VAL A 102 9.15 -9.47 -15.58
C VAL A 102 9.55 -8.41 -14.56
N ALA A 103 10.53 -7.58 -14.92
CA ALA A 103 11.06 -6.47 -14.13
C ALA A 103 11.50 -6.83 -12.69
N ASP A 104 11.79 -8.11 -12.44
CA ASP A 104 12.19 -8.63 -11.13
C ASP A 104 11.23 -8.20 -10.01
N LEU A 105 9.93 -8.27 -10.31
CA LEU A 105 8.89 -7.85 -9.37
C LEU A 105 8.87 -8.75 -8.15
N HIS A 106 9.23 -8.21 -6.99
CA HIS A 106 9.27 -8.98 -5.76
C HIS A 106 7.88 -9.14 -5.12
N ALA A 107 7.64 -10.31 -4.51
CA ALA A 107 6.52 -10.58 -3.64
C ALA A 107 6.92 -11.59 -2.55
N LEU A 108 6.13 -11.62 -1.48
CA LEU A 108 6.31 -12.59 -0.40
C LEU A 108 4.98 -13.15 0.06
N THR A 109 5.00 -14.38 0.57
CA THR A 109 3.93 -14.97 1.38
C THR A 109 4.37 -15.13 2.83
N ALA A 110 3.52 -14.69 3.75
CA ALA A 110 3.70 -14.82 5.18
C ALA A 110 2.41 -15.34 5.84
N TYR A 111 2.55 -16.14 6.89
CA TYR A 111 1.43 -16.64 7.67
C TYR A 111 1.35 -15.91 9.00
N ARG A 112 0.17 -15.42 9.38
CA ARG A 112 -0.12 -14.79 10.67
C ARG A 112 -0.95 -15.76 11.53
N PRO A 113 -0.35 -16.51 12.47
CA PRO A 113 -1.05 -17.53 13.24
C PRO A 113 -2.19 -16.97 14.10
N SER A 114 -1.97 -15.84 14.78
CA SER A 114 -2.95 -15.19 15.66
C SER A 114 -4.23 -14.78 14.93
N ARG A 115 -4.11 -14.46 13.64
CA ARG A 115 -5.22 -14.05 12.76
C ARG A 115 -5.69 -15.14 11.80
N LYS A 116 -5.01 -16.29 11.75
CA LYS A 116 -5.28 -17.36 10.77
C LYS A 116 -5.24 -16.85 9.31
N GLN A 117 -4.33 -15.92 9.02
CA GLN A 117 -4.22 -15.23 7.72
C GLN A 117 -2.99 -15.69 6.93
N LEU A 118 -3.19 -15.96 5.65
CA LEU A 118 -2.11 -16.07 4.66
C LEU A 118 -2.01 -14.75 3.90
N VAL A 119 -0.92 -14.01 4.10
CA VAL A 119 -0.68 -12.70 3.48
C VAL A 119 0.24 -12.88 2.27
N LEU A 120 -0.24 -12.50 1.08
CA LEU A 120 0.57 -12.25 -0.11
C LEU A 120 0.79 -10.74 -0.24
N ALA A 121 2.03 -10.28 -0.10
CA ALA A 121 2.40 -8.89 -0.31
C ALA A 121 3.21 -8.73 -1.60
N ILE A 122 2.75 -7.84 -2.49
CA ILE A 122 3.35 -7.59 -3.81
C ILE A 122 3.96 -6.19 -3.83
N SER A 123 5.21 -6.09 -4.25
CA SER A 123 5.94 -4.83 -4.25
C SER A 123 5.39 -3.84 -5.29
N GLY A 124 5.62 -2.55 -5.03
CA GLY A 124 5.56 -1.53 -6.07
C GLY A 124 6.89 -1.42 -6.82
N THR A 125 6.97 -0.45 -7.74
CA THR A 125 8.25 -0.08 -8.37
C THR A 125 8.98 0.97 -7.54
N ARG A 126 10.28 0.77 -7.29
CA ARG A 126 11.15 1.80 -6.68
C ARG A 126 11.30 3.05 -7.57
N ASN A 127 11.25 2.89 -8.89
CA ASN A 127 11.30 3.97 -9.89
C ASN A 127 9.92 4.31 -10.46
N ALA A 128 8.92 4.44 -9.58
CA ALA A 128 7.53 4.67 -9.98
C ALA A 128 7.39 5.82 -10.98
N ARG A 129 8.16 6.91 -10.85
CA ARG A 129 8.15 8.02 -11.81
C ARG A 129 8.45 7.57 -13.23
N GLN A 130 9.57 6.87 -13.43
CA GLN A 130 9.95 6.39 -14.75
C GLN A 130 8.90 5.44 -15.29
N VAL A 131 8.41 4.52 -14.46
CA VAL A 131 7.34 3.59 -14.85
C VAL A 131 6.08 4.35 -15.28
N PHE A 132 5.56 5.32 -14.52
CA PHE A 132 4.34 6.03 -14.91
C PHE A 132 4.49 6.96 -16.11
N TYR A 133 5.70 7.44 -16.44
CA TYR A 133 5.95 8.23 -17.65
C TYR A 133 6.23 7.35 -18.88
N ASP A 134 6.93 6.23 -18.70
CA ASP A 134 7.29 5.29 -19.78
C ASP A 134 6.13 4.33 -20.11
N LEU A 135 5.29 4.01 -19.13
CA LEU A 135 4.00 3.34 -19.32
C LEU A 135 3.07 4.28 -20.08
N ARG A 136 3.15 4.24 -21.40
CA ARG A 136 2.08 4.73 -22.26
C ARG A 136 0.79 4.11 -21.74
N ALA A 137 -0.23 4.94 -21.46
CA ALA A 137 -1.57 4.54 -21.00
C ALA A 137 -2.35 3.75 -22.08
N ILE A 138 -1.67 2.78 -22.69
CA ILE A 138 -2.14 1.87 -23.70
C ILE A 138 -2.83 0.75 -22.95
N MET A 139 -4.06 0.50 -23.36
CA MET A 139 -4.77 -0.67 -22.93
C MET A 139 -4.61 -1.80 -23.95
N THR A 140 -4.46 -3.02 -23.46
CA THR A 140 -4.57 -4.25 -24.24
C THR A 140 -5.86 -4.99 -23.89
N CYS A 141 -6.27 -5.94 -24.73
CA CYS A 141 -7.44 -6.76 -24.44
C CYS A 141 -7.17 -7.67 -23.23
N TYR A 142 -8.12 -7.70 -22.30
CA TYR A 142 -8.12 -8.69 -21.24
C TYR A 142 -8.78 -9.97 -21.78
N PRO A 143 -8.07 -11.12 -21.83
CA PRO A 143 -8.47 -12.25 -22.67
C PRO A 143 -9.72 -13.01 -22.19
N ARG A 144 -10.13 -12.82 -20.93
CA ARG A 144 -11.21 -13.59 -20.31
C ARG A 144 -12.62 -13.01 -20.54
N SER A 145 -12.75 -11.81 -21.10
CA SER A 145 -14.06 -11.19 -21.32
C SER A 145 -14.04 -10.19 -22.48
N LYS A 146 -15.13 -10.16 -23.26
CA LYS A 146 -15.27 -9.28 -24.43
C LYS A 146 -15.34 -7.81 -23.99
N GLY A 147 -14.64 -6.93 -24.70
CA GLY A 147 -14.66 -5.48 -24.43
C GLY A 147 -13.82 -5.04 -23.21
N CYS A 148 -13.41 -5.98 -22.35
CA CYS A 148 -12.51 -5.72 -21.23
C CYS A 148 -11.11 -5.35 -21.75
N LYS A 149 -10.61 -4.22 -21.24
CA LYS A 149 -9.24 -3.77 -21.54
C LYS A 149 -8.51 -3.42 -20.26
N VAL A 150 -7.23 -3.76 -20.22
CA VAL A 150 -6.33 -3.62 -19.07
C VAL A 150 -5.09 -2.86 -19.50
N HIS A 151 -4.46 -2.12 -18.58
CA HIS A 151 -3.18 -1.49 -18.82
C HIS A 151 -2.12 -2.51 -19.27
N THR A 152 -1.45 -2.27 -20.40
CA THR A 152 -0.48 -3.23 -20.97
C THR A 152 0.64 -3.59 -20.00
N GLY A 153 1.33 -2.61 -19.41
CA GLY A 153 2.42 -2.91 -18.46
C GLY A 153 1.98 -3.64 -17.18
N PHE A 154 0.86 -3.26 -16.56
CA PHE A 154 0.34 -4.01 -15.40
C PHE A 154 -0.03 -5.44 -15.79
N TRP A 155 -0.57 -5.64 -17.00
CA TRP A 155 -0.87 -6.97 -17.51
C TRP A 155 0.39 -7.82 -17.73
N GLU A 156 1.46 -7.25 -18.28
CA GLU A 156 2.74 -7.95 -18.46
C GLU A 156 3.37 -8.36 -17.13
N LEU A 157 3.44 -7.44 -16.17
CA LEU A 157 3.96 -7.71 -14.83
C LEU A 157 3.14 -8.77 -14.11
N TYR A 158 1.81 -8.66 -14.17
CA TYR A 158 0.90 -9.66 -13.62
C TYR A 158 1.15 -11.04 -14.22
N ARG A 159 1.22 -11.15 -15.55
CA ARG A 159 1.52 -12.43 -16.22
C ARG A 159 2.87 -13.01 -15.81
N GLY A 160 3.85 -12.15 -15.53
CA GLY A 160 5.19 -12.55 -15.07
C GLY A 160 5.20 -13.15 -13.66
N ILE A 161 4.24 -12.80 -12.80
CA ILE A 161 4.20 -13.24 -11.39
C ILE A 161 3.06 -14.20 -11.08
N LYS A 162 2.00 -14.27 -11.91
CA LYS A 162 0.76 -15.04 -11.69
C LYS A 162 1.03 -16.47 -11.19
N GLU A 163 1.82 -17.23 -11.95
CA GLU A 163 2.10 -18.64 -11.66
C GLU A 163 2.79 -18.84 -10.30
N SER A 164 3.80 -18.02 -10.01
CA SER A 164 4.50 -18.08 -8.72
C SER A 164 3.60 -17.65 -7.58
N ALA A 165 2.77 -16.61 -7.75
CA ALA A 165 1.87 -16.14 -6.72
C ALA A 165 0.79 -17.18 -6.37
N THR A 166 0.11 -17.74 -7.38
CA THR A 166 -0.92 -18.77 -7.15
C THR A 166 -0.33 -20.04 -6.57
N LYS A 167 0.85 -20.46 -7.04
CA LYS A 167 1.57 -21.61 -6.47
C LYS A 167 1.90 -21.38 -4.99
N ASN A 168 2.46 -20.22 -4.63
CA ASN A 168 2.82 -19.93 -3.24
C ASN A 168 1.60 -19.80 -2.31
N ILE A 169 0.47 -19.31 -2.82
CA ILE A 169 -0.80 -19.34 -2.07
C ILE A 169 -1.20 -20.80 -1.79
N ARG A 170 -1.26 -21.64 -2.82
CA ARG A 170 -1.66 -23.06 -2.68
C ARG A 170 -0.68 -23.87 -1.83
N ASP A 171 0.62 -23.66 -1.99
CA ASP A 171 1.64 -24.30 -1.16
C ASP A 171 1.48 -23.88 0.30
N GLY A 172 1.27 -22.57 0.58
CA GLY A 172 1.03 -22.08 1.93
C GLY A 172 -0.23 -22.67 2.56
N ILE A 173 -1.31 -22.78 1.77
CA ILE A 173 -2.53 -23.49 2.18
C ILE A 173 -2.21 -24.95 2.48
N HIS A 174 -1.57 -25.69 1.57
CA HIS A 174 -1.27 -27.11 1.77
C HIS A 174 -0.36 -27.35 2.98
N GLN A 175 0.64 -26.51 3.21
CA GLN A 175 1.57 -26.61 4.35
C GLN A 175 0.91 -26.35 5.70
N LEU A 176 -0.19 -25.60 5.73
CA LEU A 176 -0.84 -25.09 6.94
C LEU A 176 -2.32 -25.51 7.04
N SER A 177 -2.72 -26.50 6.24
CA SER A 177 -4.05 -26.80 5.63
C SER A 177 -5.34 -26.64 6.45
N GLU A 178 -5.28 -26.54 7.77
CA GLU A 178 -6.47 -26.43 8.63
C GLU A 178 -6.58 -25.10 9.41
N ASP A 179 -5.54 -24.26 9.37
CA ASP A 179 -5.48 -23.03 10.17
C ASP A 179 -5.60 -21.74 9.38
N ILE A 180 -5.67 -21.77 8.05
CA ILE A 180 -5.88 -20.55 7.26
C ILE A 180 -7.38 -20.34 7.03
N ARG A 181 -7.90 -19.22 7.53
CA ARG A 181 -9.30 -18.78 7.38
C ARG A 181 -9.47 -17.62 6.41
N GLU A 182 -8.40 -16.86 6.18
CA GLU A 182 -8.41 -15.69 5.31
C GLU A 182 -7.13 -15.63 4.48
N ILE A 183 -7.29 -15.34 3.18
CA ILE A 183 -6.20 -14.98 2.28
C ILE A 183 -6.21 -13.47 2.14
N VAL A 184 -5.09 -12.83 2.42
CA VAL A 184 -4.91 -11.39 2.24
C VAL A 184 -3.99 -11.15 1.05
N ILE A 185 -4.43 -10.34 0.08
CA ILE A 185 -3.56 -9.81 -0.97
C ILE A 185 -3.37 -8.33 -0.70
N THR A 186 -2.12 -7.91 -0.49
CA THR A 186 -1.77 -6.53 -0.21
C THR A 186 -0.68 -6.00 -1.14
N GLY A 187 -0.68 -4.69 -1.35
CA GLY A 187 0.30 -4.03 -2.20
C GLY A 187 0.16 -2.53 -2.19
N HIS A 188 1.25 -1.84 -2.53
CA HIS A 188 1.27 -0.41 -2.73
C HIS A 188 1.56 -0.04 -4.18
N SER A 189 0.96 1.05 -4.66
CA SER A 189 1.20 1.57 -6.00
C SER A 189 0.88 0.50 -7.05
N MET A 190 1.85 0.21 -7.93
CA MET A 190 1.80 -0.87 -8.90
C MET A 190 1.47 -2.26 -8.30
N GLY A 191 1.93 -2.56 -7.09
CA GLY A 191 1.64 -3.85 -6.42
C GLY A 191 0.15 -4.04 -6.19
N GLY A 192 -0.60 -2.95 -5.94
CA GLY A 192 -2.05 -3.00 -5.82
C GLY A 192 -2.78 -3.26 -7.15
N ALA A 193 -2.26 -2.72 -8.26
CA ALA A 193 -2.80 -3.03 -9.59
C ALA A 193 -2.62 -4.52 -9.94
N ILE A 194 -1.44 -5.07 -9.63
CA ILE A 194 -1.10 -6.46 -9.91
C ILE A 194 -1.88 -7.41 -8.99
N GLY A 195 -1.98 -7.08 -7.69
CA GLY A 195 -2.81 -7.81 -6.74
C GLY A 195 -4.28 -7.83 -7.13
N SER A 196 -4.80 -6.74 -7.70
CA SER A 196 -6.16 -6.68 -8.22
C SER A 196 -6.36 -7.64 -9.42
N LEU A 197 -5.40 -7.70 -10.35
CA LEU A 197 -5.48 -8.63 -11.48
C LEU A 197 -5.40 -10.10 -11.04
N LEU A 198 -4.58 -10.40 -10.04
CA LEU A 198 -4.51 -11.72 -9.42
C LEU A 198 -5.85 -12.09 -8.77
N ALA A 199 -6.42 -11.19 -7.96
CA ALA A 199 -7.70 -11.42 -7.31
C ALA A 199 -8.83 -11.63 -8.33
N LEU A 200 -8.84 -10.87 -9.43
CA LEU A 200 -9.81 -11.03 -10.51
C LEU A 200 -9.75 -12.43 -11.11
N ASP A 201 -8.54 -12.94 -11.41
CA ASP A 201 -8.38 -14.29 -11.95
C ASP A 201 -8.77 -15.36 -10.92
N LEU A 202 -8.41 -15.22 -9.64
CA LEU A 202 -8.83 -16.15 -8.58
C LEU A 202 -10.36 -16.25 -8.46
N LEU A 203 -11.05 -15.11 -8.54
CA LEU A 203 -12.52 -15.03 -8.49
C LEU A 203 -13.18 -15.59 -9.76
N LEU A 204 -12.58 -15.36 -10.93
CA LEU A 204 -13.06 -15.88 -12.21
C LEU A 204 -12.92 -17.39 -12.33
N ASP A 205 -11.84 -17.93 -11.80
CA ASP A 205 -11.55 -19.36 -11.84
C ASP A 205 -12.21 -20.13 -10.68
N GLN A 206 -12.90 -19.44 -9.75
CA GLN A 206 -13.42 -20.00 -8.50
C GLN A 206 -12.34 -20.87 -7.81
N ASP A 207 -11.14 -20.31 -7.70
CA ASP A 207 -9.93 -21.06 -7.33
C ASP A 207 -10.14 -21.84 -6.02
N GLU A 208 -9.69 -23.10 -5.98
CA GLU A 208 -9.79 -23.97 -4.81
C GLU A 208 -9.16 -23.36 -3.56
N ALA A 209 -8.18 -22.46 -3.73
CA ALA A 209 -7.61 -21.68 -2.64
C ALA A 209 -8.66 -20.89 -1.83
N LEU A 210 -9.76 -20.48 -2.46
CA LEU A 210 -10.84 -19.71 -1.83
C LEU A 210 -11.87 -20.59 -1.10
N LEU A 211 -11.84 -21.91 -1.28
CA LEU A 211 -12.83 -22.79 -0.66
C LEU A 211 -12.73 -22.74 0.88
N GLY A 212 -13.82 -22.31 1.51
CA GLY A 212 -13.93 -22.19 2.97
C GLY A 212 -13.08 -21.06 3.57
N ARG A 213 -12.59 -20.12 2.76
CA ARG A 213 -11.71 -19.01 3.18
C ARG A 213 -12.22 -17.68 2.65
N SER A 214 -12.13 -16.61 3.44
CA SER A 214 -12.38 -15.26 2.94
C SER A 214 -11.17 -14.74 2.15
N LEU A 215 -11.42 -13.86 1.18
CA LEU A 215 -10.42 -13.11 0.45
C LEU A 215 -10.47 -11.65 0.88
N LYS A 216 -9.37 -11.11 1.39
CA LYS A 216 -9.24 -9.71 1.78
C LYS A 216 -8.21 -9.02 0.89
N LEU A 217 -8.62 -7.92 0.28
CA LEU A 217 -7.80 -7.13 -0.62
C LEU A 217 -7.48 -5.79 0.03
N VAL A 218 -6.20 -5.47 0.20
CA VAL A 218 -5.76 -4.22 0.84
C VAL A 218 -4.75 -3.53 -0.04
N PHE A 219 -5.13 -2.46 -0.71
CA PHE A 219 -4.26 -1.80 -1.68
C PHE A 219 -4.11 -0.32 -1.38
N PHE A 220 -2.87 0.14 -1.23
CA PHE A 220 -2.55 1.54 -0.94
C PHE A 220 -2.08 2.25 -2.20
N GLY A 221 -2.67 3.39 -2.53
CA GLY A 221 -2.21 4.22 -3.64
C GLY A 221 -2.26 3.53 -5.00
N ALA A 222 -3.14 2.54 -5.18
CA ALA A 222 -3.20 1.76 -6.42
C ALA A 222 -3.73 2.59 -7.60
N PRO A 223 -3.08 2.54 -8.78
CA PRO A 223 -3.55 3.22 -9.98
C PRO A 223 -4.81 2.53 -10.56
N ARG A 224 -5.49 3.22 -11.48
CA ARG A 224 -6.55 2.62 -12.31
C ARG A 224 -5.96 1.52 -13.20
N VAL A 225 -6.66 0.39 -13.28
CA VAL A 225 -6.12 -0.84 -13.90
C VAL A 225 -6.62 -1.04 -15.34
N GLY A 226 -7.84 -0.62 -15.65
CA GLY A 226 -8.45 -0.88 -16.95
C GLY A 226 -9.68 -0.03 -17.23
N ASN A 227 -10.44 -0.43 -18.25
CA ASN A 227 -11.64 0.29 -18.70
C ASN A 227 -12.91 -0.06 -17.91
N ALA A 228 -14.02 0.63 -18.22
CA ALA A 228 -15.31 0.39 -17.59
C ALA A 228 -15.80 -1.07 -17.69
N HIS A 229 -15.60 -1.75 -18.83
CA HIS A 229 -15.96 -3.16 -18.98
C HIS A 229 -15.20 -4.08 -18.01
N LEU A 230 -13.91 -3.78 -17.72
CA LEU A 230 -13.15 -4.53 -16.72
C LEU A 230 -13.70 -4.30 -15.31
N VAL A 231 -14.17 -3.08 -15.01
CA VAL A 231 -14.82 -2.73 -13.74
C VAL A 231 -16.17 -3.44 -13.59
N GLU A 232 -16.98 -3.49 -14.66
CA GLU A 232 -18.22 -4.27 -14.70
C GLU A 232 -17.94 -5.75 -14.41
N LEU A 233 -16.95 -6.34 -15.09
CA LEU A 233 -16.53 -7.71 -14.83
C LEU A 233 -16.10 -7.93 -13.37
N TRP A 234 -15.29 -7.02 -12.82
CA TRP A 234 -14.84 -7.06 -11.42
C TRP A 234 -16.03 -7.09 -10.46
N HIS A 235 -17.02 -6.24 -10.66
CA HIS A 235 -18.21 -6.20 -9.82
C HIS A 235 -19.06 -7.46 -9.95
N ASP A 236 -19.27 -7.94 -11.18
CA ASP A 236 -20.07 -9.13 -11.42
C ASP A 236 -19.44 -10.36 -10.74
N VAL A 237 -18.12 -10.52 -10.83
CA VAL A 237 -17.43 -11.64 -10.16
C VAL A 237 -17.44 -11.50 -8.65
N SER A 238 -17.24 -10.28 -8.14
CA SER A 238 -17.20 -10.01 -6.71
C SER A 238 -18.58 -10.21 -6.06
N GLN A 239 -19.64 -9.78 -6.72
CA GLN A 239 -21.01 -9.98 -6.26
C GLN A 239 -21.42 -11.45 -6.33
N ARG A 240 -21.09 -12.15 -7.42
CA ARG A 240 -21.35 -13.59 -7.54
C ARG A 240 -20.66 -14.36 -6.42
N HIS A 241 -19.38 -14.10 -6.19
CA HIS A 241 -18.62 -14.79 -5.16
C HIS A 241 -19.24 -14.60 -3.76
N ARG A 242 -19.63 -13.37 -3.39
CA ARG A 242 -20.33 -13.10 -2.12
C ARG A 242 -21.71 -13.76 -2.02
N ARG A 243 -22.46 -13.85 -3.12
CA ARG A 243 -23.76 -14.56 -3.14
C ARG A 243 -23.58 -16.07 -2.91
N GLU A 244 -22.52 -16.65 -3.46
CA GLU A 244 -22.24 -18.08 -3.38
C GLU A 244 -21.59 -18.48 -2.05
N HIS A 245 -20.75 -17.61 -1.46
CA HIS A 245 -19.89 -17.96 -0.31
C HIS A 245 -20.17 -17.13 0.96
N GLY A 246 -21.11 -16.18 0.91
CA GLY A 246 -21.47 -15.28 2.02
C GLY A 246 -20.94 -13.86 1.85
N ALA A 247 -21.60 -12.88 2.48
CA ALA A 247 -21.26 -11.47 2.33
C ALA A 247 -19.81 -11.14 2.77
N ASP A 248 -19.32 -11.83 3.81
CA ASP A 248 -17.98 -11.69 4.38
C ASP A 248 -16.92 -12.57 3.68
N SER A 249 -17.25 -13.19 2.54
CA SER A 249 -16.28 -14.00 1.81
C SER A 249 -15.27 -13.14 1.03
N LEU A 250 -15.57 -11.87 0.78
CA LEU A 250 -14.70 -10.94 0.05
C LEU A 250 -14.75 -9.52 0.64
N HIS A 251 -13.59 -9.03 1.07
CA HIS A 251 -13.40 -7.67 1.57
C HIS A 251 -12.45 -6.88 0.65
N GLU A 252 -12.83 -5.65 0.30
CA GLU A 252 -12.10 -4.81 -0.65
C GLU A 252 -11.76 -3.45 -0.02
N TYR A 253 -10.48 -3.21 0.29
CA TYR A 253 -10.00 -1.97 0.91
C TYR A 253 -8.93 -1.31 0.01
N PHE A 254 -9.39 -0.48 -0.93
CA PHE A 254 -8.49 0.33 -1.76
C PHE A 254 -8.38 1.73 -1.19
N VAL A 255 -7.21 2.09 -0.70
CA VAL A 255 -6.95 3.34 0.02
C VAL A 255 -6.31 4.36 -0.92
N LYS A 256 -6.93 5.53 -1.04
CA LYS A 256 -6.38 6.71 -1.74
C LYS A 256 -5.82 7.69 -0.71
N GLY A 257 -4.54 8.03 -0.82
CA GLY A 257 -3.91 9.02 0.05
C GLY A 257 -4.21 10.45 -0.36
N TYR A 258 -4.36 11.35 0.61
CA TYR A 258 -4.39 12.79 0.37
C TYR A 258 -3.16 13.21 -0.44
N ASN A 259 -3.38 13.95 -1.52
CA ASN A 259 -2.32 14.50 -2.37
C ASN A 259 -1.43 13.43 -3.05
N ASP A 260 -1.87 12.18 -3.10
CA ASP A 260 -1.29 11.15 -3.94
C ASP A 260 -1.91 11.19 -5.33
N GLY A 261 -1.07 11.35 -6.36
CA GLY A 261 -1.49 11.39 -7.75
C GLY A 261 -1.66 10.03 -8.40
N VAL A 262 -1.08 8.97 -7.84
CA VAL A 262 -1.06 7.63 -8.46
C VAL A 262 -2.44 7.02 -8.61
N PRO A 263 -3.36 7.09 -7.62
CA PRO A 263 -4.74 6.65 -7.83
C PRO A 263 -5.44 7.36 -8.98
N SER A 264 -5.03 8.60 -9.29
CA SER A 264 -5.61 9.35 -10.39
C SER A 264 -4.95 9.06 -11.75
N LEU A 265 -4.04 8.08 -11.80
CA LEU A 265 -3.40 7.59 -13.02
C LEU A 265 -3.81 6.14 -13.35
N PRO A 266 -3.85 5.77 -14.64
CA PRO A 266 -3.95 6.70 -15.76
C PRO A 266 -5.24 7.54 -15.69
N PRO A 267 -5.31 8.69 -16.38
CA PRO A 267 -6.44 9.60 -16.26
C PRO A 267 -7.78 8.99 -16.68
N HIS A 268 -8.84 9.33 -15.95
CA HIS A 268 -10.22 8.94 -16.25
C HIS A 268 -10.66 9.29 -17.69
N LYS A 269 -10.17 10.42 -18.21
CA LYS A 269 -10.43 10.90 -19.58
C LYS A 269 -9.91 9.96 -20.68
N LEU A 270 -8.94 9.11 -20.38
CA LEU A 270 -8.43 8.08 -21.29
C LEU A 270 -9.24 6.77 -21.23
N GLY A 271 -10.39 6.76 -20.55
CA GLY A 271 -11.26 5.60 -20.43
C GLY A 271 -10.91 4.64 -19.29
N TYR A 272 -9.89 4.96 -18.49
CA TYR A 272 -9.55 4.19 -17.29
C TYR A 272 -10.55 4.45 -16.16
N ARG A 273 -10.82 3.42 -15.35
CA ARG A 273 -11.73 3.46 -14.20
C ARG A 273 -11.12 2.74 -13.00
N HIS A 274 -11.56 3.08 -11.79
CA HIS A 274 -11.22 2.33 -10.58
C HIS A 274 -12.02 1.03 -10.52
N LEU A 275 -11.37 -0.07 -10.11
CA LEU A 275 -12.01 -1.37 -9.96
C LEU A 275 -13.01 -1.39 -8.80
N THR A 276 -12.63 -0.87 -7.63
CA THR A 276 -13.56 -0.75 -6.52
C THR A 276 -14.48 0.45 -6.69
N LYS A 277 -15.75 0.27 -6.31
CA LYS A 277 -16.73 1.35 -6.16
C LYS A 277 -16.72 1.96 -4.78
N GLN A 278 -16.09 1.35 -3.77
CA GLN A 278 -16.09 1.84 -2.39
C GLN A 278 -14.65 2.01 -1.88
N PRO A 279 -13.84 2.89 -2.51
CA PRO A 279 -12.50 3.17 -2.00
C PRO A 279 -12.57 3.90 -0.65
N LEU A 280 -11.46 3.86 0.08
CA LEU A 280 -11.23 4.66 1.28
C LEU A 280 -10.36 5.87 0.95
N TYR A 281 -10.50 6.94 1.73
CA TYR A 281 -9.67 8.13 1.67
C TYR A 281 -8.81 8.25 2.93
N PHE A 282 -7.48 8.24 2.79
CA PHE A 282 -6.55 8.48 3.90
C PHE A 282 -6.11 9.94 3.91
N ALA A 283 -6.51 10.67 4.94
CA ALA A 283 -6.16 12.06 5.09
C ALA A 283 -6.07 12.43 6.57
N ARG A 284 -5.09 13.27 6.91
CA ARG A 284 -4.89 13.77 8.28
C ARG A 284 -4.79 12.67 9.36
N GLY A 285 -4.19 11.53 9.03
CA GLY A 285 -4.04 10.40 9.96
C GLY A 285 -5.32 9.58 10.17
N GLN A 286 -6.35 9.79 9.36
CA GLN A 286 -7.62 9.08 9.45
C GLN A 286 -8.07 8.51 8.11
N LEU A 287 -8.85 7.44 8.16
CA LEU A 287 -9.51 6.83 7.02
C LEU A 287 -11.00 7.20 6.97
N TYR A 288 -11.49 7.43 5.75
CA TYR A 288 -12.88 7.78 5.48
C TYR A 288 -13.45 6.90 4.35
N TYR A 289 -14.70 6.49 4.45
CA TYR A 289 -15.44 5.87 3.35
C TYR A 289 -15.74 6.90 2.27
N ILE A 290 -15.43 6.57 1.01
CA ILE A 290 -15.84 7.39 -0.13
C ILE A 290 -17.20 6.86 -0.64
N PRO A 291 -18.22 7.71 -0.83
CA PRO A 291 -19.48 7.29 -1.42
C PRO A 291 -19.28 6.68 -2.82
N PRO A 292 -20.04 5.64 -3.20
CA PRO A 292 -19.83 4.97 -4.49
C PRO A 292 -19.91 5.85 -5.74
N SER A 293 -20.73 6.90 -5.71
CA SER A 293 -20.85 7.87 -6.80
C SER A 293 -19.58 8.72 -6.98
N GLU A 294 -18.78 8.85 -5.94
CA GLU A 294 -17.60 9.72 -5.89
C GLU A 294 -16.28 8.96 -6.09
N CYS A 295 -16.35 7.64 -6.36
CA CYS A 295 -15.19 6.75 -6.37
C CYS A 295 -14.10 7.11 -7.38
N GLU A 296 -14.39 7.93 -8.40
CA GLU A 296 -13.42 8.37 -9.41
C GLU A 296 -12.61 9.62 -9.00
N HIS A 297 -13.06 10.35 -7.98
CA HIS A 297 -12.38 11.55 -7.50
C HIS A 297 -11.14 11.21 -6.66
N GLY A 298 -10.17 12.14 -6.65
CA GLY A 298 -8.92 12.02 -5.91
C GLY A 298 -8.75 13.05 -4.79
N PHE A 299 -9.55 14.12 -4.80
CA PHE A 299 -9.58 15.10 -3.72
C PHE A 299 -10.96 15.21 -3.08
N PHE A 300 -10.96 15.22 -1.75
CA PHE A 300 -12.13 15.42 -0.92
C PHE A 300 -11.81 16.50 0.12
N ASP A 301 -12.77 17.40 0.35
CA ASP A 301 -12.71 18.30 1.48
C ASP A 301 -13.24 17.59 2.72
N ILE A 302 -12.66 17.90 3.88
CA ILE A 302 -12.98 17.23 5.15
C ILE A 302 -13.39 18.29 6.16
N HIS A 303 -14.59 18.13 6.71
CA HIS A 303 -15.12 18.92 7.81
C HIS A 303 -15.30 18.03 9.03
N LEU A 304 -14.46 18.25 10.04
CA LEU A 304 -14.54 17.55 11.31
C LEU A 304 -15.04 18.53 12.38
N ASP A 305 -15.84 18.04 13.31
CA ASP A 305 -16.18 18.80 14.51
C ASP A 305 -14.90 19.13 15.28
N THR A 306 -14.84 20.37 15.77
CA THR A 306 -13.61 21.09 16.16
C THR A 306 -12.76 20.40 17.23
N ASP A 307 -13.31 19.47 18.00
CA ASP A 307 -12.60 18.71 19.05
C ASP A 307 -11.82 17.48 18.54
N SER A 308 -11.89 17.15 17.25
CA SER A 308 -11.29 15.93 16.67
C SER A 308 -10.07 16.17 15.78
N MET A 309 -9.48 17.37 15.79
CA MET A 309 -8.31 17.70 14.94
C MET A 309 -7.04 16.98 15.42
N VAL A 310 -6.88 15.71 15.05
CA VAL A 310 -5.62 14.98 15.21
C VAL A 310 -4.54 15.69 14.40
N GLN A 311 -3.42 16.02 15.05
CA GLN A 311 -2.28 16.59 14.37
C GLN A 311 -1.68 15.55 13.41
N ALA A 312 -1.98 15.71 12.13
CA ALA A 312 -1.47 14.83 11.09
C ALA A 312 0.06 14.81 11.08
N LEU A 313 0.67 13.63 11.12
CA LEU A 313 2.14 13.49 11.01
C LEU A 313 2.64 13.99 9.65
N TYR A 314 1.89 13.67 8.59
CA TYR A 314 2.23 13.99 7.20
C TYR A 314 1.16 14.88 6.54
N PRO A 315 1.01 16.15 6.94
CA PRO A 315 -0.10 16.99 6.51
C PRO A 315 -0.09 17.39 5.01
N LYS A 316 1.04 17.28 4.31
CA LYS A 316 1.07 17.43 2.83
C LYS A 316 0.67 16.15 2.09
N GLY A 317 0.46 15.03 2.79
CA GLY A 317 0.19 13.71 2.21
C GLY A 317 1.19 13.32 1.13
N GLY A 318 0.78 12.54 0.14
CA GLY A 318 1.62 12.08 -0.96
C GLY A 318 1.78 10.56 -0.99
N HIS A 319 2.31 10.06 -2.10
CA HIS A 319 2.37 8.63 -2.39
C HIS A 319 3.17 7.79 -1.39
N ASN A 320 4.08 8.39 -0.61
CA ASN A 320 4.92 7.65 0.34
C ASN A 320 4.39 7.68 1.79
N TYR A 321 3.16 8.18 1.99
CA TYR A 321 2.57 8.41 3.32
C TYR A 321 1.20 7.76 3.45
N TYR A 322 1.20 6.53 3.94
CA TYR A 322 0.01 5.73 4.25
C TYR A 322 0.13 5.17 5.66
N SER A 323 -0.98 5.08 6.39
CA SER A 323 -1.03 4.44 7.72
C SER A 323 -0.04 5.04 8.72
N ASP A 324 0.18 6.36 8.63
CA ASP A 324 1.14 7.09 9.45
C ASP A 324 2.59 6.56 9.37
N ARG A 325 2.94 5.97 8.21
CA ARG A 325 4.29 5.50 7.89
C ARG A 325 4.96 6.41 6.85
N ASP A 326 6.27 6.53 6.98
CA ASP A 326 7.16 7.23 6.04
C ASP A 326 7.99 6.21 5.28
N SER A 327 7.52 5.83 4.09
CA SER A 327 8.18 4.82 3.27
C SER A 327 9.59 5.25 2.83
N GLU A 328 9.87 6.55 2.70
CA GLU A 328 11.19 7.02 2.32
C GLU A 328 12.19 6.89 3.47
N ARG A 329 11.78 7.26 4.69
CA ARG A 329 12.60 7.03 5.90
C ARG A 329 12.84 5.55 6.12
N PHE A 330 11.83 4.70 5.94
CA PHE A 330 11.99 3.25 5.99
C PHE A 330 13.04 2.78 4.97
N ALA A 331 12.90 3.16 3.70
CA ALA A 331 13.81 2.75 2.63
C ALA A 331 15.25 3.22 2.89
N ARG A 332 15.45 4.48 3.31
CA ARG A 332 16.78 5.03 3.63
C ARG A 332 17.46 4.27 4.76
N ARG A 333 16.73 4.00 5.85
CA ARG A 333 17.25 3.24 7.00
C ARG A 333 17.60 1.81 6.61
N SER A 334 16.71 1.15 5.87
CA SER A 334 16.89 -0.23 5.42
C SER A 334 18.05 -0.35 4.44
N ALA A 335 18.19 0.56 3.48
CA ALA A 335 19.27 0.54 2.50
C ALA A 335 20.64 0.69 3.16
N TRP A 336 20.77 1.63 4.11
CA TRP A 336 22.01 1.80 4.86
C TRP A 336 22.38 0.50 5.60
N LEU A 337 21.42 -0.13 6.28
CA LEU A 337 21.65 -1.37 7.01
C LEU A 337 22.00 -2.54 6.08
N ALA A 338 21.33 -2.66 4.93
CA ALA A 338 21.63 -3.68 3.92
C ALA A 338 23.09 -3.60 3.44
N GLU A 339 23.61 -2.40 3.26
CA GLU A 339 24.97 -2.17 2.77
C GLU A 339 26.06 -2.33 3.84
N ASN A 340 25.74 -2.12 5.13
CA ASN A 340 26.76 -1.94 6.16
C ASN A 340 26.73 -2.98 7.29
N MET A 341 25.57 -3.56 7.60
CA MET A 341 25.36 -4.37 8.82
C MET A 341 26.23 -5.64 8.85
N ASP A 342 26.47 -6.25 7.69
CA ASP A 342 27.28 -7.48 7.56
C ASP A 342 28.71 -7.20 7.07
N VAL A 343 29.06 -5.94 6.82
CA VAL A 343 30.36 -5.53 6.27
C VAL A 343 31.28 -4.97 7.36
N HIS A 344 30.73 -4.24 8.33
CA HIS A 344 31.53 -3.54 9.33
C HIS A 344 31.26 -4.06 10.74
N PRO A 345 32.26 -4.53 11.51
CA PRO A 345 32.05 -4.96 12.90
C PRO A 345 31.48 -3.86 13.81
N ASP A 346 31.76 -2.58 13.50
CA ASP A 346 31.27 -1.39 14.21
C ASP A 346 30.05 -0.74 13.53
N TRP A 347 29.30 -1.50 12.70
CA TRP A 347 28.17 -1.00 11.93
C TRP A 347 27.12 -0.29 12.82
N GLU A 348 26.86 -0.76 14.04
CA GLU A 348 25.88 -0.12 14.94
C GLU A 348 26.27 1.32 15.23
N LYS A 349 27.51 1.56 15.66
CA LYS A 349 28.03 2.90 15.95
C LYS A 349 27.98 3.80 14.71
N ARG A 350 28.28 3.23 13.54
CA ARG A 350 28.19 3.94 12.25
C ARG A 350 26.75 4.30 11.90
N TYR A 351 25.79 3.40 12.15
CA TYR A 351 24.36 3.62 11.91
C TYR A 351 23.84 4.79 12.73
N TYR A 352 24.12 4.79 14.04
CA TYR A 352 23.72 5.89 14.91
C TYR A 352 24.28 7.22 14.41
N LYS A 353 25.59 7.28 14.13
CA LYS A 353 26.24 8.49 13.64
C LYS A 353 25.70 8.98 12.28
N ALA A 354 25.43 8.06 11.36
CA ALA A 354 25.06 8.40 9.98
C ALA A 354 23.56 8.67 9.81
N ILE A 355 22.70 8.00 10.58
CA ILE A 355 21.25 7.99 10.38
C ILE A 355 20.50 8.55 11.58
N ILE A 356 20.80 8.10 12.80
CA ILE A 356 19.99 8.43 13.98
C ILE A 356 20.34 9.80 14.56
N ASP A 357 21.63 10.10 14.76
CA ASP A 357 22.11 11.34 15.35
C ASP A 357 21.66 12.57 14.54
N PRO A 358 21.76 12.58 13.19
CA PRO A 358 21.25 13.71 12.40
C PRO A 358 19.74 13.91 12.55
N GLU A 359 18.96 12.83 12.55
CA GLU A 359 17.49 12.88 12.75
C GLU A 359 17.15 13.44 14.14
N GLN A 360 17.80 12.96 15.20
CA GLN A 360 17.56 13.39 16.58
C GLN A 360 18.06 14.82 16.85
N ALA A 361 19.25 15.18 16.37
CA ALA A 361 19.80 16.53 16.56
C ALA A 361 18.85 17.58 15.98
N TRP A 362 18.19 17.25 14.88
CA TRP A 362 17.23 18.12 14.26
C TRP A 362 15.87 18.15 14.99
N GLN A 363 15.39 17.01 15.51
CA GLN A 363 14.23 16.98 16.42
C GLN A 363 14.45 17.83 17.69
N ARG A 364 15.65 17.82 18.26
CA ARG A 364 16.00 18.65 19.43
C ARG A 364 16.05 20.14 19.09
N LYS A 365 16.66 20.50 17.95
CA LYS A 365 16.69 21.90 17.47
C LYS A 365 15.27 22.46 17.30
N THR A 366 14.35 21.65 16.79
CA THR A 366 12.96 22.04 16.57
C THR A 366 12.12 22.09 17.85
N ALA A 367 12.36 21.21 18.82
CA ALA A 367 11.74 21.29 20.15
C ALA A 367 12.21 22.52 20.95
N SER A 368 13.45 22.98 20.72
CA SER A 368 14.03 24.14 21.42
C SER A 368 13.64 25.51 20.82
N SER A 369 13.12 25.55 19.59
CA SER A 369 12.64 26.80 18.99
C SER A 369 11.24 27.13 19.50
N LYS A 370 11.14 27.97 20.53
CA LYS A 370 9.85 28.57 20.95
C LYS A 370 9.17 29.25 19.76
N PRO A 371 7.82 29.21 19.65
CA PRO A 371 7.12 30.01 18.64
C PRO A 371 7.46 31.48 18.86
N LYS A 372 7.93 32.16 17.81
CA LYS A 372 7.97 33.62 17.79
C LYS A 372 6.52 34.09 17.73
N HIS A 373 6.00 34.58 18.84
CA HIS A 373 4.81 35.42 18.82
C HIS A 373 5.13 36.62 17.92
N ILE A 374 4.41 36.75 16.81
CA ILE A 374 4.28 37.99 16.04
C ILE A 374 2.79 38.28 15.98
#